data_AF-A0A969EIN4-F1
#
_entry.id   AF-A0A969EIN4-F1
#
_cell.length_a   1.000
_cell.length_b   1.000
_cell.length_c   1.000
_cell.angle_alpha   90.00
_cell.angle_beta   90.00
_cell.angle_gamma   90.00
#
_symmetry.space_group_name_H-M   'P 1'
#
loop_
_entity.id
_entity.type
_entity.pdbx_description
1 polymer ?
#
loop_
_entity_poly.entity_id
_entity_poly.type
_entity_poly.pdbx_seq_one_letter_code
_entity_poly.pdbx_strand_id
1 'polypeptide(L)'
;MPIDPFLDTWHEVVAILSAIFLLSGIVTYFIYKIRVSNIRDYKDKYDFINTNEIKWYKIVYFFFGASVAMIINIYGAGKVSEMGMWFYVRIFMSIAGGTLIAYVASLVLDYYYPAKLNKKLVKWRNMPRINPASGNKMRLLSESEEDVHLDEGMRAEENVFQLIMMFG
;
A
#
# COMPACT_ATOMS: atom_id res chain seq x y z
N MET A 1 -31.54 29.56 16.93
CA MET A 1 -32.59 28.71 16.34
C MET A 1 -32.19 27.26 16.60
N PRO A 2 -33.12 26.36 17.00
CA PRO A 2 -32.79 24.94 17.09
C PRO A 2 -32.27 24.42 15.75
N ILE A 3 -31.30 23.50 15.78
CA ILE A 3 -30.80 22.83 14.58
C ILE A 3 -31.90 21.91 14.06
N ASP A 4 -32.06 21.87 12.74
CA ASP A 4 -32.95 20.92 12.09
C ASP A 4 -32.63 19.47 12.53
N PRO A 5 -33.63 18.68 13.00
CA PRO A 5 -33.41 17.31 13.47
C PRO A 5 -32.69 16.40 12.46
N PHE A 6 -32.89 16.63 11.15
CA PHE A 6 -32.17 15.91 10.11
C PHE A 6 -30.68 16.24 10.13
N LEU A 7 -30.31 17.52 10.25
CA LEU A 7 -28.91 17.94 10.26
C LEU A 7 -28.17 17.39 11.48
N ASP A 8 -28.84 17.35 12.63
CA ASP A 8 -28.29 16.78 13.84
C ASP A 8 -28.00 15.27 13.67
N THR A 9 -29.00 14.53 13.18
CA THR A 9 -28.86 13.09 12.85
C THR A 9 -27.78 12.85 11.79
N TRP A 10 -27.71 13.70 10.77
CA TRP A 10 -26.71 13.61 9.71
C TRP A 10 -25.29 13.75 10.26
N HIS A 11 -25.05 14.75 11.10
CA HIS A 11 -23.73 14.94 11.70
C HIS A 11 -23.31 13.74 12.55
N GLU A 12 -24.24 13.17 13.33
CA GLU A 12 -23.98 11.96 14.14
C GLU A 12 -23.62 10.77 13.25
N VAL A 13 -24.43 10.48 12.23
CA VAL A 13 -24.19 9.37 11.30
C VAL A 13 -22.86 9.53 10.57
N VAL A 14 -22.55 10.73 10.06
CA VAL A 14 -21.29 10.98 9.35
C VAL A 14 -20.09 10.88 10.29
N ALA A 15 -20.20 11.30 11.54
CA ALA A 15 -19.15 11.13 12.54
C ALA A 15 -18.88 9.64 12.84
N ILE A 16 -19.94 8.84 13.01
CA ILE A 16 -19.82 7.39 13.21
C ILE A 16 -19.19 6.73 11.99
N LEU A 17 -19.65 7.05 10.78
CA LEU A 17 -19.07 6.53 9.54
C LEU A 17 -17.59 6.89 9.41
N SER A 18 -17.22 8.14 9.72
CA SER A 18 -15.82 8.56 9.73
C SER A 18 -14.94 7.67 10.60
N ALA A 19 -15.40 7.37 11.82
CA ALA A 19 -14.69 6.49 12.75
C ALA A 19 -14.60 5.05 12.22
N ILE A 20 -15.69 4.53 11.64
CA ILE A 20 -15.71 3.19 11.03
C ILE A 20 -14.68 3.11 9.89
N PHE A 21 -14.69 4.07 8.95
CA PHE A 21 -13.72 4.09 7.84
C PHE A 21 -12.28 4.18 8.34
N LEU A 22 -12.00 5.01 9.35
CA LEU A 22 -10.66 5.12 9.95
C LEU A 22 -10.22 3.78 10.54
N LEU A 23 -11.08 3.14 11.33
CA LEU A 23 -10.81 1.83 11.94
C LEU A 23 -10.65 0.74 10.90
N SER A 24 -11.49 0.70 9.86
CA SER A 24 -11.36 -0.25 8.75
C SER A 24 -10.02 -0.11 8.03
N GLY A 25 -9.51 1.10 7.82
CA GLY A 25 -8.18 1.31 7.25
C GLY A 25 -7.06 0.72 8.13
N ILE A 26 -7.12 0.98 9.43
CA ILE A 26 -6.15 0.44 10.41
C ILE A 26 -6.22 -1.09 10.45
N VAL A 27 -7.41 -1.66 10.59
CA VAL A 27 -7.63 -3.12 10.61
C VAL A 27 -7.12 -3.76 9.32
N THR A 28 -7.43 -3.18 8.16
CA THR A 28 -6.95 -3.68 6.86
C THR A 28 -5.43 -3.73 6.80
N TYR A 29 -4.75 -2.68 7.28
CA TYR A 29 -3.29 -2.65 7.36
C TYR A 29 -2.73 -3.79 8.25
N PHE A 30 -3.32 -4.00 9.42
CA PHE A 30 -2.89 -5.07 10.32
C PHE A 30 -3.17 -6.46 9.76
N ILE A 31 -4.33 -6.69 9.13
CA ILE A 31 -4.64 -7.95 8.44
C ILE A 31 -3.55 -8.27 7.41
N TYR A 32 -3.17 -7.29 6.59
CA TYR A 32 -2.08 -7.47 5.63
C TYR A 32 -0.75 -7.84 6.32
N LYS A 33 -0.37 -7.12 7.39
CA LYS A 33 0.87 -7.42 8.14
C LYS A 33 0.87 -8.81 8.76
N ILE A 34 -0.24 -9.24 9.34
CA ILE A 34 -0.41 -10.59 9.91
C ILE A 34 -0.27 -11.64 8.79
N ARG A 35 -0.92 -11.43 7.64
CA ARG A 35 -0.78 -12.32 6.48
C ARG A 35 0.68 -12.47 6.04
N VAL A 36 1.41 -11.37 5.90
CA VAL A 36 2.84 -11.42 5.53
C VAL A 36 3.67 -12.13 6.60
N SER A 37 3.40 -11.89 7.88
CA SER A 37 4.13 -12.52 8.99
C SER A 37 3.95 -14.03 9.03
N ASN A 38 2.77 -14.53 8.64
CA ASN A 38 2.43 -15.94 8.68
C ASN A 38 3.06 -16.75 7.52
N ILE A 39 3.58 -16.09 6.49
CA ILE A 39 4.29 -16.79 5.41
C ILE A 39 5.67 -17.22 5.91
N ARG A 40 5.93 -18.53 5.90
CA ARG A 40 7.18 -19.11 6.42
C ARG A 40 8.28 -19.13 5.37
N ASP A 41 7.96 -19.57 4.16
CA ASP A 41 8.92 -19.65 3.07
C ASP A 41 9.28 -18.24 2.55
N TYR A 42 10.57 -18.02 2.27
CA TYR A 42 11.06 -16.71 1.83
C TYR A 42 10.70 -16.38 0.39
N LYS A 43 10.58 -17.37 -0.50
CA LYS A 43 10.12 -17.17 -1.88
C LYS A 43 8.63 -16.81 -1.86
N ASP A 44 7.81 -17.59 -1.17
CA ASP A 44 6.37 -17.30 -1.06
C ASP A 44 6.12 -15.92 -0.46
N LYS A 45 6.94 -15.53 0.53
CA LYS A 45 6.86 -14.20 1.15
C LYS A 45 7.24 -13.10 0.16
N TYR A 46 8.30 -13.31 -0.63
CA TYR A 46 8.72 -12.39 -1.69
C TYR A 46 7.60 -12.22 -2.72
N ASP A 47 7.05 -13.32 -3.26
CA ASP A 47 6.04 -13.31 -4.31
C ASP A 47 4.74 -12.65 -3.83
N PHE A 48 4.32 -12.95 -2.59
CA PHE A 48 3.15 -12.36 -1.99
C PHE A 48 3.31 -10.85 -1.79
N ILE A 49 4.43 -10.39 -1.24
CA ILE A 49 4.69 -8.96 -1.02
C ILE A 49 4.76 -8.22 -2.36
N ASN A 50 5.50 -8.76 -3.34
CA ASN A 50 5.66 -8.14 -4.66
C ASN A 50 4.31 -7.93 -5.38
N THR A 51 3.42 -8.93 -5.28
CA THR A 51 2.14 -8.91 -6.00
C THR A 51 1.06 -8.07 -5.29
N ASN A 52 1.09 -8.02 -3.96
CA ASN A 52 -0.05 -7.58 -3.17
C ASN A 52 0.19 -6.31 -2.35
N GLU A 53 1.42 -5.97 -1.93
CA GLU A 53 1.66 -4.89 -0.95
C GLU A 53 1.03 -3.56 -1.37
N ILE A 54 1.25 -3.15 -2.62
CA ILE A 54 0.70 -1.91 -3.17
C ILE A 54 -0.83 -1.95 -3.22
N LYS A 55 -1.43 -3.08 -3.62
CA LYS A 55 -2.89 -3.24 -3.69
C LYS A 55 -3.54 -3.10 -2.31
N TRP A 56 -2.97 -3.74 -1.29
CA TRP A 56 -3.45 -3.61 0.09
C TRP A 56 -3.31 -2.18 0.59
N TYR A 57 -2.19 -1.51 0.29
CA TYR A 57 -2.00 -0.13 0.73
C TYR A 57 -2.97 0.83 0.04
N LYS A 58 -3.28 0.64 -1.24
CA LYS A 58 -4.32 1.41 -1.94
C LYS A 58 -5.68 1.29 -1.25
N ILE A 59 -6.06 0.08 -0.81
CA ILE A 59 -7.30 -0.13 -0.05
C ILE A 59 -7.25 0.62 1.30
N VAL A 60 -6.13 0.57 2.02
CA VAL A 60 -5.96 1.31 3.29
C VAL A 60 -6.10 2.82 3.07
N TYR A 61 -5.45 3.39 2.07
CA TYR A 61 -5.55 4.82 1.77
C TYR A 61 -6.91 5.22 1.24
N PHE A 62 -7.65 4.32 0.57
CA PHE A 62 -9.05 4.55 0.23
C PHE A 62 -9.89 4.73 1.50
N PHE A 63 -9.75 3.84 2.49
CA PHE A 63 -10.46 3.97 3.77
C PHE A 63 -10.10 5.28 4.49
N PHE A 64 -8.83 5.69 4.47
CA PHE A 64 -8.42 6.97 5.06
C PHE A 64 -8.95 8.18 4.28
N GLY A 65 -8.93 8.15 2.95
CA GLY A 65 -9.52 9.20 2.12
C GLY A 65 -11.03 9.36 2.35
N ALA A 66 -11.75 8.24 2.47
CA ALA A 66 -13.17 8.23 2.81
C ALA A 66 -13.43 8.79 4.22
N SER A 67 -12.63 8.41 5.22
CA SER A 67 -12.72 8.97 6.57
C SER A 67 -12.50 10.49 6.57
N VAL A 68 -11.48 10.98 5.85
CA VAL A 68 -11.24 12.42 5.75
C VAL A 68 -12.37 13.14 5.01
N ALA A 69 -12.95 12.54 3.97
CA ALA A 69 -14.13 13.08 3.30
C ALA A 69 -15.25 13.33 4.33
N MET A 70 -15.54 12.34 5.19
CA MET A 70 -16.57 12.46 6.22
C MET A 70 -16.23 13.56 7.25
N ILE A 71 -14.96 13.69 7.65
CA ILE A 71 -14.49 14.77 8.55
C ILE A 71 -14.71 16.15 7.92
N ILE A 72 -14.38 16.31 6.63
CA ILE A 72 -14.63 17.57 5.90
C ILE A 72 -16.12 17.88 5.86
N ASN A 73 -16.97 16.86 5.69
CA ASN A 73 -18.42 17.05 5.60
C ASN A 73 -19.03 17.63 6.89
N ILE A 74 -18.55 17.20 8.06
CA ILE A 74 -18.98 17.70 9.38
C ILE A 74 -18.26 18.98 9.81
N TYR A 75 -17.37 19.53 8.98
CA TYR A 75 -16.67 20.77 9.32
C TYR A 75 -17.65 21.92 9.52
N GLY A 76 -17.61 22.55 10.71
CA GLY A 76 -18.58 23.58 11.09
C GLY A 76 -19.98 23.04 11.34
N ALA A 77 -20.11 21.78 11.76
CA ALA A 77 -21.34 21.27 12.38
C ALA A 77 -21.81 22.23 13.50
N GLY A 78 -23.11 22.47 13.58
CA GLY A 78 -23.71 23.42 14.53
C GLY A 78 -23.67 24.90 14.12
N LYS A 79 -22.97 25.27 13.03
CA LYS A 79 -22.98 26.66 12.51
C LYS A 79 -24.13 26.94 11.52
N VAL A 80 -24.79 25.89 11.04
CA VAL A 80 -25.89 25.98 10.08
C VAL A 80 -27.08 25.28 10.71
N SER A 81 -28.17 26.02 10.90
CA SER A 81 -29.38 25.54 11.57
C SER A 81 -30.43 24.96 10.62
N GLU A 82 -30.32 25.23 9.32
CA GLU A 82 -31.32 24.86 8.30
C GLU A 82 -30.66 24.19 7.09
N MET A 83 -31.38 23.29 6.44
CA MET A 83 -30.92 22.66 5.20
C MET A 83 -31.02 23.66 4.05
N GLY A 84 -29.88 24.14 3.58
CA GLY A 84 -29.77 25.04 2.42
C GLY A 84 -28.62 24.67 1.50
N MET A 85 -28.28 25.57 0.57
CA MET A 85 -27.21 25.37 -0.42
C MET A 85 -25.86 24.94 0.21
N TRP A 86 -25.57 25.45 1.41
CA TRP A 86 -24.36 25.10 2.18
C TRP A 86 -24.22 23.60 2.47
N PHE A 87 -25.32 22.86 2.63
CA PHE A 87 -25.29 21.41 2.82
C PHE A 87 -24.70 20.70 1.59
N TYR A 88 -25.16 21.06 0.39
CA TYR A 88 -24.67 20.48 -0.86
C TYR A 88 -23.23 20.85 -1.15
N VAL A 89 -22.83 22.10 -0.85
CA VAL A 89 -21.43 22.54 -0.98
C VAL A 89 -20.52 21.70 -0.08
N ARG A 90 -20.94 21.34 1.13
CA ARG A 90 -20.17 20.47 2.02
C ARG A 90 -20.00 19.06 1.47
N ILE A 91 -21.05 18.49 0.88
CA ILE A 91 -20.94 17.17 0.22
C ILE A 91 -19.95 17.22 -0.93
N PHE A 92 -20.03 18.25 -1.77
CA PHE A 92 -19.10 18.45 -2.88
C PHE A 92 -17.65 18.59 -2.40
N MET A 93 -17.40 19.46 -1.42
CA MET A 93 -16.06 19.68 -0.84
C MET A 93 -15.51 18.44 -0.15
N SER A 94 -16.37 17.67 0.51
CA SER A 94 -16.05 16.39 1.13
C SER A 94 -15.55 15.37 0.10
N ILE A 95 -16.29 15.18 -1.01
CA ILE A 95 -15.91 14.28 -2.08
C ILE A 95 -14.59 14.74 -2.72
N ALA A 96 -14.46 16.03 -3.04
CA ALA A 96 -13.25 16.59 -3.63
C ALA A 96 -12.03 16.41 -2.71
N GLY A 97 -12.15 16.71 -1.42
CA GLY A 97 -11.05 16.55 -0.46
C GLY A 97 -10.66 15.10 -0.23
N GLY A 98 -11.64 14.20 -0.08
CA GLY A 98 -11.39 12.77 0.09
C GLY A 98 -10.75 12.12 -1.12
N THR A 99 -11.25 12.43 -2.32
CA THR A 99 -10.69 11.93 -3.58
C THR A 99 -9.27 12.43 -3.81
N LEU A 100 -8.99 13.71 -3.52
CA LEU A 100 -7.64 14.28 -3.62
C LEU A 100 -6.65 13.51 -2.74
N ILE A 101 -7.00 13.23 -1.49
CA ILE A 101 -6.14 12.48 -0.57
C ILE A 101 -5.91 11.04 -1.07
N ALA A 102 -6.98 10.34 -1.44
CA ALA A 102 -6.88 8.96 -1.92
C ALA A 102 -6.05 8.87 -3.21
N TYR A 103 -6.24 9.83 -4.12
CA TYR A 103 -5.54 9.88 -5.40
C TYR A 103 -4.05 10.19 -5.21
N VAL A 104 -3.70 11.22 -4.44
CA VAL A 104 -2.30 11.55 -4.12
C VAL A 104 -1.61 10.36 -3.46
N ALA A 105 -2.27 9.68 -2.52
CA ALA A 105 -1.73 8.48 -1.91
C ALA A 105 -1.50 7.35 -2.93
N SER A 106 -2.42 7.14 -3.88
CA SER A 106 -2.23 6.16 -4.96
C SER A 106 -1.02 6.51 -5.83
N LEU A 107 -0.86 7.78 -6.21
CA LEU A 107 0.30 8.23 -7.00
C LEU A 107 1.62 7.99 -6.25
N VAL A 108 1.66 8.29 -4.95
CA VAL A 108 2.85 8.01 -4.12
C VAL A 108 3.17 6.51 -4.12
N LEU A 109 2.15 5.66 -4.02
CA LEU A 109 2.30 4.21 -4.06
C LEU A 109 2.72 3.68 -5.43
N ASP A 110 2.30 4.30 -6.52
CA ASP A 110 2.61 3.84 -7.87
C ASP A 110 4.00 4.30 -8.32
N TYR A 111 4.42 5.50 -7.97
CA TYR A 111 5.67 6.09 -8.49
C TYR A 111 6.84 6.06 -7.51
N TYR A 112 6.61 6.32 -6.22
CA TYR A 112 7.70 6.46 -5.24
C TYR A 112 7.92 5.20 -4.41
N TYR A 113 6.84 4.50 -4.09
CA TYR A 113 6.90 3.30 -3.26
C TYR A 113 7.65 2.10 -3.90
N PRO A 114 7.63 1.86 -5.23
CA PRO A 114 8.33 0.73 -5.83
C PRO A 114 9.82 0.68 -5.50
N ALA A 115 10.50 1.83 -5.43
CA ALA A 115 11.91 1.91 -5.03
C ALA A 115 12.13 1.38 -3.60
N LYS A 116 11.21 1.71 -2.68
CA LYS A 116 11.26 1.25 -1.28
C LYS A 116 10.90 -0.24 -1.17
N LEU A 117 9.93 -0.68 -1.96
CA LEU A 117 9.51 -2.08 -2.07
C LEU A 117 10.67 -2.95 -2.58
N ASN A 118 11.37 -2.53 -3.63
CA ASN A 118 12.51 -3.25 -4.18
C ASN A 118 13.63 -3.47 -3.16
N LYS A 119 14.00 -2.44 -2.38
CA LYS A 119 14.99 -2.57 -1.29
C LYS A 119 14.59 -3.63 -0.27
N LYS A 120 13.30 -3.69 0.08
CA LYS A 120 12.75 -4.69 0.98
C LYS A 120 12.71 -6.08 0.35
N LEU A 121 12.38 -6.19 -0.93
CA LEU A 121 12.30 -7.45 -1.67
C LEU A 121 13.68 -8.11 -1.86
N VAL A 122 14.73 -7.33 -2.11
CA VAL A 122 16.11 -7.83 -2.19
C VAL A 122 16.53 -8.60 -0.93
N LYS A 123 16.11 -8.12 0.25
CA LYS A 123 16.36 -8.82 1.52
C LYS A 123 15.77 -10.23 1.51
N TRP A 124 14.51 -10.40 1.09
CA TRP A 124 13.85 -11.71 1.07
C TRP A 124 14.41 -12.62 -0.03
N ARG A 125 14.77 -12.04 -1.18
CA ARG A 125 15.39 -12.77 -2.29
C ARG A 125 16.71 -13.43 -1.89
N ASN A 126 17.55 -12.69 -1.16
CA ASN A 126 18.92 -13.10 -0.87
C ASN A 126 19.07 -13.89 0.45
N MET A 127 17.98 -14.12 1.20
CA MET A 127 18.08 -14.90 2.44
C MET A 127 18.33 -16.38 2.15
N PRO A 128 19.28 -17.01 2.87
CA PRO A 128 19.57 -18.43 2.70
C PRO A 128 18.33 -19.29 2.96
N ARG A 129 18.12 -20.29 2.11
CA ARG A 129 17.02 -21.26 2.17
C ARG A 129 17.57 -22.62 2.57
N ILE A 130 16.71 -23.55 2.98
CA ILE A 130 17.11 -24.92 3.30
C ILE A 130 16.73 -25.81 2.12
N ASN A 131 17.67 -26.60 1.61
CA ASN A 131 17.40 -27.57 0.55
C ASN A 131 16.53 -28.69 1.11
N PRO A 132 15.36 -28.99 0.52
CA PRO A 132 14.47 -30.05 1.02
C PRO A 132 15.05 -31.47 0.87
N ALA A 133 15.96 -31.69 -0.09
CA ALA A 133 16.58 -33.00 -0.34
C ALA A 133 17.83 -33.24 0.50
N SER A 134 18.68 -32.23 0.69
CA SER A 134 19.98 -32.38 1.38
C SER A 134 20.06 -31.73 2.75
N GLY A 135 19.08 -30.91 3.16
CA GLY A 135 19.08 -30.16 4.41
C GLY A 135 20.12 -29.01 4.46
N ASN A 136 20.94 -28.85 3.43
CA ASN A 136 21.98 -27.83 3.36
C ASN A 136 21.39 -26.44 3.15
N LYS A 137 22.05 -25.42 3.71
CA LYS A 137 21.70 -24.01 3.45
C LYS A 137 22.14 -23.62 2.05
N MET A 138 21.19 -23.16 1.24
CA MET A 138 21.41 -22.61 -0.10
C MET A 138 21.36 -21.10 -0.02
N ARG A 139 22.38 -20.41 -0.51
CA ARG A 139 22.36 -18.96 -0.72
C ARG A 139 22.60 -18.65 -2.20
N LEU A 140 22.27 -17.44 -2.62
CA LEU A 140 22.74 -16.95 -3.92
C LEU A 140 24.27 -16.87 -3.88
N LEU A 141 24.90 -17.41 -4.92
CA LEU A 141 26.34 -17.25 -5.15
C LEU A 141 26.63 -15.79 -5.51
N SER A 142 27.81 -15.29 -5.15
CA SER A 142 28.29 -14.06 -5.76
C SER A 142 28.77 -14.35 -7.18
N GLU A 143 28.81 -13.33 -8.02
CA GLU A 143 29.27 -13.42 -9.42
C GLU A 143 30.64 -14.12 -9.54
N SER A 144 31.59 -13.78 -8.67
CA SER A 144 32.91 -14.42 -8.63
C SER A 144 32.89 -15.91 -8.23
N GLU A 145 31.85 -16.35 -7.50
CA GLU A 145 31.67 -17.75 -7.11
C GLU A 145 30.95 -18.53 -8.21
N GLU A 146 30.03 -17.87 -8.91
CA GLU A 146 29.31 -18.41 -10.07
C GLU A 146 30.24 -18.60 -11.27
N ASP A 147 31.15 -17.66 -11.51
CA ASP A 147 32.15 -17.69 -12.59
C ASP A 147 33.03 -18.96 -12.62
N VAL A 148 33.27 -19.58 -11.45
CA VAL A 148 34.06 -20.80 -11.33
C VAL A 148 33.29 -22.03 -11.85
N HIS A 149 31.98 -21.94 -11.91
CA HIS A 149 31.07 -23.01 -12.32
C HIS A 149 30.53 -22.84 -13.75
N LEU A 150 30.72 -21.67 -14.37
CA LEU A 150 30.30 -21.37 -15.73
C LEU A 150 31.39 -21.68 -16.75
N ASP A 151 30.99 -22.11 -17.95
CA ASP A 151 31.91 -22.24 -19.08
C ASP A 151 32.21 -20.88 -19.75
N GLU A 152 33.24 -20.82 -20.58
CA GLU A 152 33.66 -19.57 -21.23
C GLU A 152 32.59 -18.96 -22.14
N GLY A 153 31.72 -19.78 -22.74
CA GLY A 153 30.62 -19.32 -23.60
C GLY A 153 29.51 -18.64 -22.80
N MET A 154 29.09 -19.25 -21.69
CA MET A 154 28.08 -18.71 -20.78
C MET A 154 28.54 -17.38 -20.15
N ARG A 155 29.82 -17.28 -19.78
CA ARG A 155 30.41 -16.04 -19.26
C ARG A 155 30.43 -14.92 -20.29
N ALA A 156 30.65 -15.25 -21.58
CA ALA A 156 30.61 -14.27 -22.65
C ALA A 156 29.19 -13.73 -22.87
N GLU A 157 28.18 -14.60 -22.81
CA GLU A 157 26.76 -14.19 -22.92
C GLU A 157 26.32 -13.29 -21.78
N GLU A 158 26.65 -13.61 -20.52
CA GLU A 158 26.33 -12.75 -19.37
C GLU A 158 27.02 -11.38 -19.48
N ASN A 159 28.30 -11.33 -19.86
CA ASN A 159 29.01 -10.06 -20.05
C ASN A 159 28.35 -9.17 -21.11
N VAL A 160 27.90 -9.75 -22.22
CA VAL A 160 27.16 -9.01 -23.27
C VAL A 160 25.82 -8.52 -22.72
N PHE A 161 25.10 -9.35 -21.96
CA PHE A 161 23.81 -8.98 -21.37
C PHE A 161 23.93 -7.86 -20.33
N GLN A 162 24.95 -7.92 -19.48
CA GLN A 162 25.24 -6.85 -18.50
C GLN A 162 25.59 -5.53 -19.19
N LEU A 163 26.39 -5.58 -20.26
CA LEU A 163 26.75 -4.40 -21.05
C LEU A 163 25.51 -3.73 -21.65
N ILE A 164 24.61 -4.51 -22.26
CA ILE A 164 23.37 -3.99 -22.85
C ILE A 164 22.47 -3.34 -21.79
N MET A 165 22.34 -3.95 -20.62
CA MET A 165 21.55 -3.42 -19.49
C MET A 165 22.16 -2.15 -18.87
N MET A 166 23.46 -1.91 -19.06
CA MET A 166 24.15 -0.72 -18.55
C MET A 166 24.00 0.50 -19.48
N PHE A 167 23.86 0.27 -20.78
CA PHE A 167 23.79 1.33 -21.80
C PHE A 167 22.39 1.56 -22.42
N GLY A 168 21.39 0.74 -22.06
CA GLY A 168 19.98 0.90 -22.44
C GLY A 168 19.14 1.52 -21.33
#